data_AF-A0A931A7X0-F1
#
_entry.id   AF-A0A931A7X0-F1
#
_cell.length_a   1.000
_cell.length_b   1.000
_cell.length_c   1.000
_cell.angle_alpha   90.00
_cell.angle_beta   90.00
_cell.angle_gamma   90.00
#
_symmetry.space_group_name_H-M   'P 1'
#
loop_
_entity.id
_entity.type
_entity.pdbx_description
1 polymer ?
#
loop_
_entity_poly.entity_id
_entity_poly.type
_entity_poly.pdbx_seq_one_letter_code
_entity_poly.pdbx_strand_id
1 'polypeptide(L)'
;MPRITVTPAAREALRDDEVVYFDWHVTGLCCADAGEFSVRSLRRSRLPRRARGLDAGGLVYAHPTAWVHLAELPVTIDCRPLWRWRRFTTDLPPDAGLRCCLGRPLSGPASDSVSGPVPGR
;
A
#
# COMPACT_ATOMS: atom_id res chain seq x y z
N MET A 1 -16.79 2.50 5.37
CA MET A 1 -16.01 3.75 5.39
C MET A 1 -14.55 3.38 5.30
N PRO A 2 -13.77 4.01 4.41
CA PRO A 2 -12.35 3.68 4.29
C PRO A 2 -11.61 3.98 5.59
N ARG A 3 -10.77 3.03 6.01
CA ARG A 3 -10.03 3.09 7.27
C ARG A 3 -8.58 3.52 7.06
N ILE A 4 -8.37 4.47 6.15
CA ILE A 4 -7.04 4.96 5.81
C ILE A 4 -6.63 6.04 6.82
N THR A 5 -5.48 5.84 7.44
CA THR A 5 -4.85 6.81 8.35
C THR A 5 -3.59 7.35 7.70
N VAL A 6 -3.47 8.67 7.60
CA VAL A 6 -2.24 9.33 7.16
C VAL A 6 -1.58 9.95 8.38
N THR A 7 -0.34 9.55 8.68
CA THR A 7 0.39 10.09 9.84
C THR A 7 0.67 11.60 9.68
N PRO A 8 0.89 12.34 10.77
CA PRO A 8 1.31 13.74 10.69
C PRO A 8 2.56 13.92 9.83
N ALA A 9 3.57 13.06 9.99
CA ALA A 9 4.79 13.09 9.19
C ALA A 9 4.52 12.91 7.70
N ALA A 10 3.60 12.01 7.31
CA ALA A 10 3.20 11.86 5.92
C ALA A 10 2.43 13.08 5.39
N ARG A 11 1.58 13.71 6.20
CA ARG A 11 0.85 14.94 5.82
C ARG A 11 1.79 16.12 5.62
N GLU A 12 2.70 16.34 6.55
CA GLU A 12 3.70 17.42 6.47
C GLU A 12 4.71 17.19 5.34
N ALA A 13 4.98 15.92 5.00
CA ALA A 13 5.85 15.60 3.89
C ALA A 13 5.19 15.81 2.51
N LEU A 14 3.86 15.87 2.41
CA LEU A 14 3.17 16.19 1.15
C LEU A 14 3.29 17.68 0.84
N ARG A 15 3.53 18.00 -0.43
CA ARG A 15 3.38 19.38 -0.93
C ARG A 15 1.92 19.70 -1.18
N ASP A 16 1.57 20.98 -1.24
CA ASP A 16 0.18 21.46 -1.43
C ASP A 16 -0.53 20.87 -2.66
N ASP A 17 0.22 20.54 -3.72
CA ASP A 17 -0.32 19.94 -4.94
C ASP A 17 -0.13 18.43 -5.03
N GLU A 18 0.45 17.79 -4.00
CA GLU A 18 0.74 16.37 -3.95
C GLU A 18 -0.35 15.58 -3.21
N VAL A 19 -0.54 14.33 -3.65
CA VAL A 19 -1.40 13.33 -3.02
C VAL A 19 -0.63 12.02 -2.91
N VAL A 20 -1.04 11.15 -2.00
CA VAL A 20 -0.57 9.76 -1.95
C VAL A 20 -1.39 8.94 -2.93
N TYR A 21 -0.71 8.06 -3.66
CA TYR A 21 -1.34 7.15 -4.59
C TYR A 21 -0.84 5.73 -4.42
N PHE A 22 -1.81 4.83 -4.31
CA PHE A 22 -1.60 3.39 -4.38
C PHE A 22 -1.66 2.93 -5.83
N ASP A 23 -0.53 2.47 -6.34
CA ASP A 23 -0.44 1.82 -7.65
C ASP A 23 -0.75 0.32 -7.54
N TRP A 24 -1.03 -0.29 -8.70
CA TRP A 24 -1.22 -1.73 -8.83
C TRP A 24 -0.25 -2.28 -9.87
N HIS A 25 0.67 -3.14 -9.42
CA HIS A 25 1.63 -3.79 -10.29
C HIS A 25 1.19 -5.23 -10.55
N VAL A 26 0.73 -5.52 -11.77
CA VAL A 26 0.38 -6.89 -12.18
C VAL A 26 1.65 -7.74 -12.19
N THR A 27 1.62 -8.88 -11.48
CA THR A 27 2.77 -9.79 -11.32
C THR A 27 2.79 -10.93 -12.35
N GLY A 28 1.76 -11.03 -13.20
CA GLY A 28 1.72 -11.97 -14.33
C GLY A 28 1.53 -13.43 -13.94
N LEU A 29 0.99 -13.72 -12.74
CA LEU A 29 0.60 -15.06 -12.34
C LEU A 29 -0.62 -15.55 -13.13
N CYS A 30 -0.83 -16.87 -13.17
CA CYS A 30 -1.87 -17.53 -13.99
C CYS A 30 -3.31 -17.05 -13.72
N CYS A 31 -3.56 -16.45 -12.55
CA CYS A 31 -4.77 -15.69 -12.29
C CYS A 31 -4.57 -14.27 -12.84
N ALA A 32 -5.18 -13.98 -13.99
CA ALA A 32 -5.21 -12.63 -14.55
C ALA A 32 -5.60 -11.64 -13.44
N ASP A 33 -4.83 -10.56 -13.33
CA ASP A 33 -4.95 -9.48 -12.34
C ASP A 33 -4.28 -9.70 -10.99
N ALA A 34 -3.62 -10.84 -10.72
CA ALA A 34 -2.73 -10.95 -9.57
C ALA A 34 -1.66 -9.86 -9.60
N GLY A 35 -1.46 -9.17 -8.48
CA GLY A 35 -0.58 -8.01 -8.43
C GLY A 35 -0.20 -7.59 -7.02
N GLU A 36 0.64 -6.56 -6.95
CA GLU A 36 1.15 -6.00 -5.70
C GLU A 36 0.90 -4.50 -5.61
N PHE A 37 0.75 -4.00 -4.38
CA PHE A 37 0.59 -2.57 -4.13
C PHE A 37 1.96 -1.88 -4.16
N SER A 38 1.96 -0.64 -4.63
CA SER A 38 3.04 0.29 -4.31
C SER A 38 2.46 1.63 -3.87
N VAL A 39 3.18 2.33 -3.00
CA VAL A 39 2.78 3.65 -2.53
C VAL A 39 3.78 4.69 -3.00
N ARG A 40 3.28 5.80 -3.53
CA ARG A 40 4.10 6.94 -3.96
C ARG A 40 3.33 8.24 -3.83
N SER A 41 4.04 9.36 -3.76
CA SER A 41 3.41 10.66 -3.97
C SER A 41 3.34 10.99 -5.45
N LEU A 42 2.31 11.73 -5.84
CA LEU A 42 2.24 12.40 -7.14
C LEU A 42 1.55 13.74 -7.02
N ARG A 43 1.75 14.59 -8.03
CA ARG A 43 0.92 15.78 -8.20
C ARG A 43 -0.51 15.40 -8.55
N ARG A 44 -1.49 16.08 -7.97
CA ARG A 44 -2.92 15.89 -8.21
C ARG A 44 -3.28 16.02 -9.70
N SER A 45 -2.60 16.90 -10.43
CA SER A 45 -2.75 17.09 -11.88
C SER A 45 -2.28 15.90 -12.71
N ARG A 46 -1.48 14.99 -12.15
CA ARG A 46 -0.99 13.77 -12.79
C ARG A 46 -1.77 12.52 -12.37
N LEU A 47 -2.85 12.67 -11.60
CA LEU A 47 -3.69 11.53 -11.22
C LEU A 47 -4.26 10.87 -12.47
N PRO A 48 -4.18 9.53 -12.56
CA PRO A 48 -4.89 8.80 -13.60
C PRO A 48 -6.38 9.15 -13.55
N ARG A 49 -7.01 9.33 -14.72
CA ARG A 49 -8.44 9.71 -14.82
C ARG A 49 -9.39 8.79 -14.05
N ARG A 50 -9.01 7.52 -13.87
CA ARG A 50 -9.81 6.50 -13.18
C ARG A 50 -9.40 6.30 -11.72
N ALA A 51 -8.48 7.11 -11.19
CA ALA A 51 -8.07 7.02 -9.80
C ALA A 51 -9.28 7.21 -8.87
N ARG A 52 -9.34 6.41 -7.80
CA ARG A 52 -10.43 6.42 -6.84
C ARG A 52 -9.94 6.95 -5.51
N GLY A 53 -10.73 7.82 -4.87
CA GLY A 53 -10.42 8.31 -3.52
C GLY A 53 -10.50 7.18 -2.51
N LEU A 54 -9.50 7.14 -1.63
CA LEU A 54 -9.37 6.15 -0.56
C LEU A 54 -9.53 6.76 0.83
N ASP A 55 -9.51 8.08 0.98
CA ASP A 55 -9.74 8.76 2.24
C ASP A 55 -10.84 9.83 2.09
N ALA A 56 -11.45 10.21 3.20
CA ALA A 56 -12.42 11.30 3.22
C ALA A 56 -11.77 12.68 3.01
N GLY A 57 -10.48 12.81 3.34
CA GLY A 57 -9.71 14.05 3.20
C GLY A 57 -9.26 14.36 1.77
N GLY A 58 -9.42 13.41 0.84
CA GLY A 58 -9.04 13.58 -0.56
C GLY A 58 -7.54 13.74 -0.77
N LEU A 59 -6.73 13.20 0.13
CA LEU A 59 -5.27 13.15 0.08
C LEU A 59 -4.74 11.82 -0.45
N VAL A 60 -5.56 10.76 -0.45
CA VAL A 60 -5.18 9.40 -0.81
C VAL A 60 -6.05 8.90 -1.94
N TYR A 61 -5.40 8.43 -3.00
CA TYR A 61 -6.05 7.83 -4.15
C TYR A 61 -5.47 6.45 -4.44
N ALA A 62 -6.18 5.65 -5.22
CA ALA A 62 -5.70 4.36 -5.68
C ALA A 62 -6.05 4.08 -7.13
N HIS A 63 -5.26 3.22 -7.76
CA HIS A 63 -5.64 2.50 -8.96
C HIS A 63 -6.95 1.73 -8.71
N PRO A 64 -7.88 1.62 -9.68
CA PRO A 64 -9.15 0.90 -9.49
C PRO A 64 -9.02 -0.50 -8.90
N THR A 65 -8.09 -1.32 -9.39
CA THR A 65 -7.86 -2.67 -8.86
C THR A 65 -7.36 -2.63 -7.42
N ALA A 66 -6.41 -1.75 -7.11
CA ALA A 66 -5.93 -1.59 -5.74
C ALA A 66 -7.04 -1.11 -4.80
N TRP A 67 -7.90 -0.20 -5.28
CA TRP A 67 -9.02 0.34 -4.51
C TRP A 67 -9.98 -0.76 -4.03
N VAL A 68 -10.30 -1.75 -4.88
CA VAL A 68 -11.20 -2.88 -4.52
C VAL A 68 -10.70 -3.61 -3.28
N HIS A 69 -9.39 -3.77 -3.17
CA HIS A 69 -8.78 -4.46 -2.03
C HIS A 69 -8.58 -3.56 -0.81
N LEU A 70 -8.31 -2.27 -1.01
CA LEU A 70 -7.94 -1.33 0.05
C LEU A 70 -9.13 -0.61 0.71
N ALA A 71 -10.27 -0.50 0.04
CA ALA A 71 -11.39 0.34 0.48
C ALA A 71 -11.94 0.01 1.88
N GLU A 72 -11.75 -1.23 2.35
CA GLU A 72 -12.24 -1.70 3.65
C GLU A 72 -11.13 -1.97 4.67
N LEU A 73 -9.86 -1.87 4.24
CA LEU A 73 -8.71 -2.21 5.07
C LEU A 73 -8.28 -1.04 5.95
N PRO A 74 -7.92 -1.29 7.21
CA PRO A 74 -7.17 -0.33 8.00
C PRO A 74 -5.74 -0.27 7.45
N VAL A 75 -5.37 0.87 6.87
CA VAL A 75 -4.02 1.08 6.35
C VAL A 75 -3.48 2.38 6.90
N THR A 76 -2.28 2.32 7.46
CA THR A 76 -1.53 3.47 7.94
C THR A 76 -0.47 3.85 6.92
N ILE A 77 -0.51 5.09 6.46
CA ILE A 77 0.46 5.67 5.53
C ILE A 77 1.38 6.56 6.33
N ASP A 78 2.67 6.24 6.27
CA ASP A 78 3.74 7.01 6.90
C ASP A 78 4.73 7.53 5.86
N CYS A 79 5.54 8.50 6.23
CA CYS A 79 6.63 9.00 5.40
C CYS A 79 7.92 9.01 6.19
N ARG A 80 8.94 8.32 5.66
CA ARG A 80 10.27 8.31 6.23
C ARG A 80 11.21 9.19 5.39
N PRO A 81 11.90 10.17 6.00
CA PRO A 81 12.93 10.92 5.31
C PRO A 81 14.15 10.01 5.11
N LEU A 82 14.52 9.76 3.86
CA LEU A 82 15.72 9.03 3.48
C LEU A 82 16.74 10.03 2.91
N TRP A 83 17.54 10.65 3.79
CA TRP A 83 18.58 11.64 3.51
C TRP A 83 18.13 12.89 2.73
N ARG A 84 17.83 12.76 1.44
CA ARG A 84 17.27 13.83 0.58
C ARG A 84 15.93 13.46 -0.07
N TRP A 85 15.47 12.23 0.12
CA TRP A 85 14.32 11.65 -0.58
C TRP A 85 13.20 11.38 0.43
N ARG A 86 11.96 11.63 0.04
CA ARG A 86 10.76 11.33 0.84
C ARG A 86 10.26 9.96 0.39
N ARG A 87 10.28 8.97 1.28
CA ARG A 87 9.72 7.64 0.97
C ARG A 87 8.44 7.46 1.75
N PHE A 88 7.32 7.43 1.02
CA PHE A 88 6.04 7.00 1.57
C PHE A 88 6.05 5.49 1.76
N THR A 89 5.49 5.03 2.87
CA THR A 89 5.44 3.62 3.29
C THR A 89 4.09 3.31 3.90
N THR A 90 3.73 2.03 3.94
CA THR A 90 2.50 1.55 4.57
C THR A 90 2.80 0.45 5.58
N ASP A 91 1.86 0.19 6.48
CA ASP A 91 1.85 -0.96 7.39
C ASP A 91 1.42 -2.28 6.72
N LEU A 92 1.03 -2.23 5.44
CA LEU A 92 0.75 -3.44 4.64
C LEU A 92 2.01 -4.32 4.49
N PRO A 93 1.86 -5.65 4.55
CA PRO A 93 2.94 -6.56 4.23
C PRO A 93 3.36 -6.41 2.75
N PRO A 94 4.62 -6.73 2.39
CA PRO A 94 5.14 -6.54 1.03
C PRO A 94 4.48 -7.44 -0.02
N ASP A 95 3.76 -8.49 0.40
CA ASP A 95 2.99 -9.42 -0.43
C ASP A 95 1.47 -9.22 -0.24
N ALA A 96 1.04 -8.06 0.25
CA ALA A 96 -0.36 -7.78 0.55
C ALA A 96 -1.26 -7.92 -0.67
N GLY A 97 -0.85 -7.43 -1.84
CA GLY A 97 -1.65 -7.53 -3.05
C GLY A 97 -1.87 -8.99 -3.44
N LEU A 98 -0.81 -9.80 -3.39
CA LEU A 98 -0.91 -11.23 -3.63
C LEU A 98 -1.81 -11.94 -2.62
N ARG A 99 -1.70 -11.59 -1.33
CA ARG A 99 -2.57 -12.14 -0.29
C ARG A 99 -4.03 -11.80 -0.54
N CYS A 100 -4.33 -10.55 -0.91
CA CYS A 100 -5.67 -10.13 -1.28
C CYS A 100 -6.22 -10.93 -2.47
N CYS A 101 -5.42 -11.14 -3.52
CA CYS A 101 -5.83 -11.94 -4.67
C CYS A 101 -6.10 -13.42 -4.32
N LEU A 102 -5.36 -13.97 -3.37
CA LEU A 102 -5.48 -15.37 -2.94
C LEU A 102 -6.47 -15.58 -1.78
N GLY A 103 -7.16 -14.54 -1.33
CA GLY A 103 -8.06 -14.61 -0.16
C GLY A 103 -7.34 -14.93 1.15
N ARG A 104 -6.04 -14.62 1.26
CA ARG A 104 -5.23 -14.85 2.47
C ARG A 104 -5.32 -13.64 3.42
N PRO A 105 -5.24 -13.87 4.74
CA PRO A 105 -5.26 -12.78 5.71
C PRO A 105 -4.00 -11.91 5.59
N LEU A 106 -4.19 -10.58 5.65
CA LEU A 106 -3.10 -9.61 5.73
C LEU A 106 -2.44 -9.61 7.10
N SER A 107 -3.21 -9.99 8.13
CA SER A 107 -2.74 -10.26 9.49
C SER A 107 -2.17 -11.68 9.54
N GLY A 108 -0.87 -11.81 9.30
CA GLY A 108 -0.07 -12.95 9.75
C GLY A 108 1.06 -12.41 10.63
N PRO A 109 1.51 -13.13 11.68
CA PRO A 109 2.61 -12.66 12.50
C PRO A 109 3.78 -12.28 11.59
N ALA A 110 4.32 -11.09 11.80
CA ALA A 110 5.54 -10.65 11.13
C ALA A 110 6.62 -11.70 11.42
N SER A 111 6.88 -12.58 10.48
CA SER A 111 8.02 -13.49 10.44
C SER A 111 8.45 -14.02 11.81
N ASP A 112 7.71 -14.97 12.37
CA ASP A 112 8.40 -15.97 13.18
C ASP A 112 9.36 -16.67 12.22
N SER A 113 10.62 -16.25 12.29
CA SER A 113 11.74 -17.01 11.80
C SER A 113 11.78 -18.28 12.64
N VAL A 114 10.95 -19.27 12.29
CA VAL A 114 11.15 -20.64 12.74
C VAL A 114 12.40 -21.14 12.01
N SER A 115 13.56 -20.79 12.57
CA SER A 115 14.70 -21.69 12.55
C SER A 115 14.29 -22.94 13.33
N GLY A 116 13.60 -23.86 12.67
CA GLY A 116 13.42 -25.21 13.17
C GLY A 116 14.78 -25.89 13.25
N PRO A 117 15.08 -26.66 14.31
CA PRO A 117 16.36 -27.34 14.43
C PRO A 117 16.49 -28.39 13.33
N VAL A 118 17.67 -28.43 12.69
CA VAL A 118 18.07 -29.53 11.80
C VAL A 118 18.19 -30.80 12.65
N PRO A 119 17.42 -31.87 12.43
CA PRO A 119 17.72 -33.16 13.03
C PRO A 119 18.77 -33.85 12.15
N GLY A 120 20.03 -33.83 12.61
CA GLY A 120 21.16 -34.46 11.94
C GLY A 120 21.76 -35.57 12.80
N ARG A 121 21.40 -36.80 12.43
CA ARG A 121 22.03 -38.12 12.64
C ARG A 121 23.06 -38.32 13.75
#